data_AF-Q9G8V5-F1
#
_entry.id   AF-Q9G8V5-F1
#
_cell.length_a   1.000
_cell.length_b   1.000
_cell.length_c   1.000
_cell.angle_alpha   90.00
_cell.angle_beta   90.00
_cell.angle_gamma   90.00
#
_symmetry.space_group_name_H-M   'P 1'
#
loop_
_entity.id
_entity.type
_entity.pdbx_description
1 polymer ?
#
loop_
_entity_poly.entity_id
_entity_poly.type
_entity_poly.pdbx_seq_one_letter_code
_entity_poly.pdbx_strand_id
1 'polypeptide(L)'
;MFDKGSFHWYIQRSSALFLFFGFSLSIFFNLVNVFFLSLFLIVLVFHIEMGIETFICDYMHDPFSIFVSEVFLDLFVIFGIKSVFLLLLFL
;
A
#
# COMPACT_ATOMS: atom_id res chain seq x y z
N MET A 1 0.27 -25.01 1.92
CA MET A 1 1.16 -24.13 2.69
C MET A 1 1.60 -23.05 1.71
N PHE A 2 1.03 -21.85 1.80
CA PHE A 2 1.48 -20.75 0.94
C PHE A 2 2.89 -20.38 1.38
N ASP A 3 3.85 -20.42 0.45
CA ASP A 3 5.17 -19.82 0.67
C ASP A 3 4.99 -18.31 0.88
N LYS A 4 5.82 -17.69 1.74
CA LYS A 4 5.76 -16.25 2.02
C LYS A 4 5.80 -15.42 0.74
N GLY A 5 6.64 -15.83 -0.23
CA GLY A 5 6.72 -15.17 -1.54
C GLY A 5 5.42 -15.29 -2.35
N SER A 6 4.76 -16.45 -2.32
CA SER A 6 3.48 -16.64 -3.01
C SER A 6 2.37 -15.77 -2.41
N PHE A 7 2.32 -15.67 -1.08
CA PHE A 7 1.37 -14.79 -0.40
C PHE A 7 1.60 -13.32 -0.73
N HIS A 8 2.86 -12.86 -0.68
CA HIS A 8 3.26 -11.52 -1.08
C HIS A 8 2.81 -11.20 -2.51
N TRP A 9 3.03 -12.12 -3.46
CA TRP A 9 2.56 -11.98 -4.83
C TRP A 9 1.03 -11.86 -4.95
N TYR A 10 0.27 -12.70 -4.23
CA TYR A 10 -1.19 -12.62 -4.26
C TYR A 10 -1.71 -11.28 -3.71
N ILE A 11 -1.11 -10.77 -2.63
CA ILE A 11 -1.49 -9.48 -2.03
C ILE A 11 -1.20 -8.32 -2.98
N GLN A 12 -0.07 -8.32 -3.69
CA GLN A 12 0.23 -7.31 -4.70
C GLN A 12 -0.82 -7.28 -5.82
N ARG A 13 -1.22 -8.44 -6.32
CA ARG A 13 -2.23 -8.52 -7.40
C ARG A 13 -3.62 -8.17 -6.91
N SER A 14 -4.02 -8.65 -5.74
CA SER A 14 -5.35 -8.36 -5.19
C SER A 14 -5.51 -6.88 -4.85
N SER A 15 -4.49 -6.25 -4.24
CA SER A 15 -4.49 -4.80 -3.96
C SER A 15 -4.52 -3.97 -5.24
N ALA A 16 -3.77 -4.33 -6.28
CA ALA A 16 -3.82 -3.64 -7.58
C ALA A 16 -5.20 -3.71 -8.23
N LEU A 17 -5.81 -4.91 -8.25
CA LEU A 17 -7.16 -5.11 -8.80
C LEU A 17 -8.20 -4.33 -7.99
N PHE A 18 -8.10 -4.34 -6.66
CA PHE A 18 -8.98 -3.58 -5.79
C PHE A 18 -8.88 -2.07 -6.04
N LEU A 19 -7.66 -1.54 -6.11
CA LEU A 19 -7.43 -0.12 -6.37
C LEU A 19 -7.95 0.26 -7.76
N PHE A 20 -7.63 -0.50 -8.80
CA PHE A 20 -8.03 -0.17 -10.17
C PHE A 20 -9.55 -0.29 -10.38
N PHE A 21 -10.11 -1.48 -10.12
CA PHE A 21 -11.53 -1.73 -10.37
C PHE A 21 -12.41 -1.06 -9.32
N GLY A 22 -12.03 -1.11 -8.05
CA GLY A 22 -12.79 -0.50 -6.97
C GLY A 22 -12.90 1.01 -7.15
N PHE A 23 -11.80 1.70 -7.47
CA PHE A 23 -11.83 3.14 -7.71
C PHE A 23 -12.68 3.47 -8.95
N SER A 24 -12.49 2.75 -10.06
CA SER A 24 -13.26 2.95 -11.29
C SER A 24 -14.77 2.76 -11.09
N LEU A 25 -15.17 1.70 -10.37
CA LEU A 25 -16.55 1.43 -9.98
C LEU A 25 -17.11 2.53 -9.07
N SER A 26 -16.31 3.01 -8.12
CA SER A 26 -16.74 4.08 -7.20
C SER A 26 -17.07 5.37 -7.95
N ILE A 27 -16.30 5.72 -8.99
CA ILE A 27 -16.57 6.86 -9.86
C ILE A 27 -17.83 6.60 -10.69
N PHE A 28 -17.91 5.45 -11.36
CA PHE A 28 -19.01 5.12 -12.26
C PHE A 28 -20.38 5.14 -11.56
N PHE A 29 -20.45 4.64 -10.33
CA PHE A 29 -21.67 4.61 -9.53
C PHE A 29 -21.84 5.83 -8.61
N ASN A 30 -20.96 6.83 -8.71
CA ASN A 30 -20.98 8.03 -7.86
C ASN A 30 -20.98 7.71 -6.34
N LEU A 31 -20.20 6.71 -5.94
CA LEU A 31 -20.04 6.26 -4.56
C LEU A 31 -18.85 6.93 -3.85
N VAL A 32 -18.22 7.92 -4.50
CA VAL A 32 -17.05 8.60 -3.94
C VAL A 32 -17.48 9.41 -2.71
N ASN A 33 -17.08 8.94 -1.53
CA ASN A 33 -17.22 9.65 -0.27
C ASN A 33 -15.91 9.58 0.52
N VAL A 34 -15.81 10.36 1.61
CA VAL A 34 -14.61 10.43 2.46
C VAL A 34 -14.21 9.05 2.99
N PHE A 35 -15.19 8.23 3.36
CA PHE A 35 -14.95 6.88 3.86
C PHE A 35 -14.28 5.97 2.81
N PHE A 36 -14.86 5.85 1.62
CA PHE A 36 -14.31 5.03 0.53
C PHE A 36 -12.96 5.57 0.07
N LEU A 37 -12.80 6.89 -0.03
CA LEU A 37 -11.52 7.51 -0.37
C LEU A 37 -10.43 7.15 0.64
N SER A 38 -10.75 7.21 1.94
CA SER A 38 -9.81 6.85 3.00
C SER A 38 -9.44 5.37 2.94
N LEU A 39 -10.40 4.49 2.64
CA LEU A 39 -10.14 3.06 2.47
C LEU A 39 -9.23 2.79 1.25
N PHE A 40 -9.44 3.49 0.12
CA PHE A 40 -8.53 3.40 -1.02
C PHE A 40 -7.13 3.90 -0.69
N LEU A 41 -7.00 5.00 0.06
CA LEU A 41 -5.69 5.53 0.47
C LEU A 41 -4.94 4.55 1.38
N ILE A 42 -5.62 3.88 2.32
CA ILE A 42 -5.00 2.84 3.16
C ILE A 42 -4.47 1.70 2.28
N VAL A 43 -5.29 1.17 1.38
CA VAL A 43 -4.86 0.08 0.48
C VAL A 43 -3.73 0.54 -0.44
N LEU A 44 -3.75 1.80 -0.88
CA LEU A 44 -2.70 2.38 -1.72
C LEU A 44 -1.37 2.44 -0.99
N VAL A 45 -1.34 2.84 0.28
CA VAL A 45 -0.10 2.86 1.08
C VAL A 45 0.52 1.48 1.15
N PHE A 46 -0.27 0.44 1.48
CA PHE A 46 0.21 -0.94 1.51
C PHE A 46 0.60 -1.46 0.11
N HIS A 47 -0.11 -1.04 -0.94
CA HIS A 47 0.26 -1.43 -2.31
C HIS A 47 1.62 -0.85 -2.72
N ILE A 48 1.88 0.41 -2.38
CA ILE A 48 3.17 1.07 -2.61
C ILE A 48 4.26 0.38 -1.79
N GLU A 49 3.99 0.02 -0.53
CA GLU A 49 4.94 -0.69 0.34
C GLU A 49 5.48 -1.95 -0.32
N MET A 50 4.57 -2.85 -0.72
CA MET A 50 4.92 -4.13 -1.36
C MET A 50 5.66 -3.91 -2.69
N GLY A 51 5.37 -2.82 -3.40
CA GLY A 51 6.07 -2.43 -4.61
C GLY A 51 7.52 -2.01 -4.33
N ILE A 52 7.73 -1.15 -3.33
CA ILE A 52 9.05 -0.68 -2.91
C ILE A 52 9.87 -1.83 -2.31
N GLU A 53 9.27 -2.71 -1.51
CA GLU A 53 9.93 -3.91 -0.96
C GLU A 53 10.50 -4.78 -2.09
N THR A 54 9.76 -4.95 -3.19
CA THR A 54 10.24 -5.67 -4.37
C THR A 54 11.47 -4.98 -4.98
N PHE A 55 11.46 -3.65 -5.10
CA PHE A 55 12.63 -2.89 -5.58
C PHE A 55 13.84 -3.04 -4.63
N ILE A 56 13.63 -3.01 -3.31
CA ILE A 56 14.71 -3.21 -2.34
C ILE A 56 15.32 -4.60 -2.53
N CYS A 57 14.48 -5.64 -2.59
CA CYS A 57 14.93 -7.03 -2.76
C CYS A 57 15.67 -7.26 -4.08
N ASP A 58 15.20 -6.66 -5.18
CA ASP A 58 15.76 -6.88 -6.50
C ASP A 58 17.08 -6.12 -6.73
N TYR A 59 17.22 -4.93 -6.15
CA TYR A 59 18.32 -4.01 -6.50
C TYR A 59 19.30 -3.69 -5.37
N MET A 60 19.00 -4.05 -4.12
CA MET A 60 19.92 -3.85 -3.00
C MET A 60 20.60 -5.14 -2.58
N HIS A 61 21.91 -5.08 -2.37
CA HIS A 61 22.72 -6.25 -2.00
C HIS A 61 23.58 -5.99 -0.76
N ASP A 62 23.74 -4.73 -0.36
CA ASP A 62 24.45 -4.36 0.86
C ASP A 62 23.51 -4.43 2.08
N PRO A 63 23.85 -5.19 3.14
CA PRO A 63 22.98 -5.38 4.30
C PRO A 63 22.61 -4.07 5.02
N PHE A 64 23.52 -3.10 5.07
CA PHE A 64 23.24 -1.82 5.71
C PHE A 64 22.24 -0.99 4.90
N SER A 65 22.39 -0.98 3.57
CA SER A 65 21.48 -0.29 2.65
C SER A 65 20.08 -0.90 2.66
N ILE A 66 19.97 -2.23 2.72
CA ILE A 66 18.69 -2.95 2.89
C ILE A 66 18.03 -2.51 4.20
N PHE A 67 18.74 -2.60 5.32
CA PHE A 67 18.23 -2.20 6.63
C PHE A 67 17.71 -0.76 6.65
N VAL A 68 18.50 0.19 6.14
CA VAL A 68 18.10 1.60 6.09
C VAL A 68 16.85 1.80 5.22
N SER A 69 16.76 1.10 4.10
CA SER A 69 15.62 1.23 3.17
C SER A 69 14.34 0.63 3.74
N GLU A 70 14.43 -0.52 4.42
CA GLU A 70 13.31 -1.12 5.16
C GLU A 70 12.82 -0.17 6.26
N VAL A 71 13.73 0.44 7.03
CA VAL A 71 13.34 1.43 8.06
C VAL A 71 12.62 2.64 7.45
N PHE A 72 13.10 3.17 6.32
CA PHE A 72 12.42 4.27 5.64
C PHE A 72 11.05 3.85 5.09
N LEU A 73 10.92 2.62 4.63
CA LEU A 73 9.67 2.07 4.15
C LEU A 73 8.64 1.93 5.29
N ASP A 74 9.06 1.40 6.44
CA ASP A 74 8.22 1.32 7.63
C ASP A 74 7.73 2.71 8.08
N LEU A 75 8.64 3.69 8.10
CA LEU A 75 8.29 5.07 8.43
C LEU A 75 7.29 5.66 7.43
N PHE A 76 7.46 5.39 6.14
CA PHE A 76 6.51 5.80 5.11
C PHE A 76 5.11 5.23 5.37
N VAL A 77 5.00 3.93 5.69
CA VAL A 77 3.72 3.29 6.01
C VAL A 77 3.08 3.91 7.24
N ILE A 78 3.84 4.07 8.33
CA ILE A 78 3.35 4.67 9.58
C ILE A 78 2.83 6.08 9.35
N PHE A 79 3.60 6.94 8.69
CA PHE A 79 3.19 8.31 8.40
C PHE A 79 2.03 8.37 7.40
N GLY A 80 1.99 7.47 6.42
CA GLY A 80 0.89 7.33 5.46
C GLY A 80 -0.43 7.01 6.15
N ILE A 81 -0.47 5.93 6.94
CA ILE A 81 -1.68 5.51 7.68
C ILE A 81 -2.12 6.60 8.66
N LYS A 82 -1.17 7.19 9.41
CA LYS A 82 -1.47 8.29 10.33
C LYS A 82 -2.11 9.47 9.60
N SER A 83 -1.62 9.82 8.43
CA SER A 83 -2.16 10.92 7.63
C SER A 83 -3.60 10.64 7.17
N VAL A 84 -3.89 9.40 6.75
CA VAL A 84 -5.27 9.00 6.39
C VAL A 84 -6.20 9.03 7.61
N PHE A 85 -5.73 8.61 8.78
CA PHE A 85 -6.53 8.67 10.00
C PHE A 85 -6.83 10.11 10.42
N LEU A 86 -5.84 11.01 10.31
CA LEU A 86 -6.06 12.44 10.56
C LEU A 86 -7.06 13.03 9.56
N LEU A 87 -7.00 12.63 8.29
CA LEU A 87 -7.97 13.02 7.28
C LEU A 87 -9.40 12.63 7.70
N LEU A 88 -9.62 11.39 8.16
CA LEU A 88 -10.92 10.92 8.65
C LEU A 88 -11.44 11.66 9.89
N LEU A 89 -10.56 12.19 10.74
CA LEU A 89 -10.97 12.90 11.95
C LEU A 89 -11.35 14.36 11.68
N PHE A 90 -10.75 14.98 10.69
CA PHE A 90 -10.88 16.42 10.43
C PHE A 90 -11.76 16.78 9.23
N LEU A 91 -12.16 15.81 8.41
CA LEU A 91 -13.12 15.94 7.31
C LEU A 91 -14.39 15.16 7.60
#